data_AF-A0A3N5ESP2-F1
#
_entry.id   AF-A0A3N5ESP2-F1
#
_cell.length_a   1.000
_cell.length_b   1.000
_cell.length_c   1.000
_cell.angle_alpha   90.00
_cell.angle_beta   90.00
_cell.angle_gamma   90.00
#
_symmetry.space_group_name_H-M   'P 1'
#
loop_
_entity.id
_entity.type
_entity.pdbx_description
1 polymer ?
#
loop_
_entity_poly.entity_id
_entity_poly.type
_entity_poly.pdbx_seq_one_letter_code
_entity_poly.pdbx_strand_id
1 'polypeptide(L)'
;APRALVTIVSPGEATRTAEELRRGGKRVVLLGDQEVAARELYASLRRADESGAEVIVVPLPDETGLGLAVADRLRKAAGKRA
;
A
#
# COMPACT_ATOMS: atom_id res chain seq x y z
N ALA A 1 -2.55 -13.69 -0.11
CA ALA A 1 -3.03 -12.29 -0.06
C ALA A 1 -2.42 -11.65 1.17
N PRO A 2 -2.11 -10.34 1.15
CA PRO A 2 -1.56 -9.68 2.33
C PRO A 2 -2.49 -9.85 3.54
N ARG A 3 -1.89 -9.98 4.73
CA ARG A 3 -2.64 -10.07 5.99
C ARG A 3 -3.03 -8.67 6.48
N ALA A 4 -2.20 -7.68 6.17
CA ALA A 4 -2.47 -6.29 6.45
C ALA A 4 -3.56 -5.73 5.52
N LEU A 5 -4.30 -4.74 6.02
CA LEU A 5 -5.17 -3.92 5.18
C LEU A 5 -4.32 -3.09 4.21
N VAL A 6 -4.51 -3.27 2.91
CA VAL A 6 -3.92 -2.37 1.91
C VAL A 6 -4.89 -1.22 1.63
N THR A 7 -4.45 0.02 1.87
CA THR A 7 -5.18 1.25 1.53
C THR A 7 -4.40 2.00 0.46
N ILE A 8 -5.08 2.33 -0.65
CA ILE A 8 -4.51 3.11 -1.75
C ILE A 8 -4.98 4.56 -1.60
N VAL A 9 -4.07 5.52 -1.66
CA VAL A 9 -4.35 6.96 -1.50
C VAL A 9 -3.56 7.77 -2.51
N SER A 10 -3.91 9.04 -2.69
CA SER A 10 -3.14 9.95 -3.55
C SER A 10 -1.73 10.16 -2.98
N PRO A 11 -0.68 10.35 -3.81
CA PRO A 11 0.69 10.58 -3.33
C PRO A 11 0.80 11.69 -2.27
N GLY A 12 0.11 12.82 -2.48
CA GLY A 12 0.07 13.94 -1.53
C GLY A 12 -0.66 13.65 -0.21
N GLU A 13 -1.46 12.58 -0.15
CA GLU A 13 -2.24 12.19 1.04
C GLU A 13 -1.59 11.03 1.81
N ALA A 14 -0.64 10.32 1.20
CA ALA A 14 -0.11 9.06 1.73
C ALA A 14 0.55 9.21 3.10
N THR A 15 1.37 10.25 3.27
CA THR A 15 2.01 10.56 4.55
C THR A 15 0.96 10.90 5.62
N ARG A 16 0.00 11.78 5.28
CA ARG A 16 -1.06 12.21 6.20
C ARG A 16 -1.91 11.03 6.68
N THR A 17 -2.37 10.19 5.75
CA THR A 17 -3.17 9.00 6.10
C THR A 17 -2.39 8.02 6.96
N ALA A 18 -1.10 7.80 6.66
CA ALA A 18 -0.26 6.92 7.47
C ALA A 18 -0.11 7.44 8.91
N GLU A 19 0.09 8.75 9.09
CA GLU A 19 0.19 9.38 10.41
C GLU A 19 -1.13 9.34 11.18
N GLU A 20 -2.27 9.59 10.53
CA GLU A 20 -3.60 9.47 11.14
C GLU A 20 -3.85 8.06 11.67
N LEU A 21 -3.55 7.03 10.89
CA LEU A 21 -3.71 5.64 11.28
C LEU A 21 -2.76 5.25 12.43
N ARG A 22 -1.52 5.73 12.41
CA ARG A 22 -0.55 5.52 13.51
C ARG A 22 -1.00 6.20 14.80
N ARG A 23 -1.53 7.42 14.72
CA ARG A 23 -2.13 8.11 15.88
C ARG A 23 -3.33 7.36 16.46
N GLY A 24 -4.07 6.63 15.62
CA GLY A 24 -5.09 5.69 16.05
C GLY A 24 -4.57 4.37 16.66
N GLY A 25 -3.26 4.23 16.88
CA GLY A 25 -2.63 3.07 17.50
C GLY A 25 -2.35 1.89 16.55
N LYS A 26 -2.60 2.04 15.24
CA LYS A 26 -2.35 0.96 14.27
C LYS A 26 -0.88 0.89 13.88
N ARG A 27 -0.38 -0.32 13.64
CA ARG A 27 0.93 -0.51 12.98
C ARG A 27 0.80 -0.27 11.47
N VAL A 28 1.36 0.83 11.00
CA VAL A 28 1.23 1.28 9.61
C VAL A 28 2.57 1.33 8.89
N VAL A 29 2.62 0.71 7.72
CA VAL A 29 3.73 0.82 6.77
C VAL A 29 3.31 1.71 5.62
N LEU A 30 4.10 2.75 5.33
CA LEU A 30 3.94 3.59 4.15
C LEU A 30 4.93 3.12 3.10
N LEU A 31 4.44 2.72 1.93
CA LEU A 31 5.31 2.44 0.78
C LEU A 31 5.52 3.75 0.02
N GLY A 32 6.78 4.15 -0.18
CA GLY A 32 7.15 5.50 -0.62
C GLY A 32 6.98 5.76 -2.13
N ASP A 33 6.91 7.06 -2.44
CA ASP A 33 6.61 7.74 -3.72
C ASP A 33 7.65 7.55 -4.85
N GLN A 34 8.76 6.87 -4.58
CA GLN A 34 9.76 6.60 -5.62
C GLN A 34 9.38 5.35 -6.37
N GLU A 35 8.89 5.51 -7.61
CA GLU A 35 8.81 4.51 -8.68
C GLU A 35 9.11 3.09 -8.21
N VAL A 36 8.24 2.56 -7.36
CA VAL A 36 8.41 1.20 -6.89
C VAL A 36 8.00 0.38 -8.09
N ALA A 37 8.98 0.01 -8.91
CA ALA A 37 8.78 -0.85 -10.06
C ALA A 37 7.86 -1.99 -9.63
N ALA A 38 6.87 -2.33 -10.46
CA ALA A 38 5.82 -3.30 -10.14
C ALA A 38 6.31 -4.56 -9.38
N ARG A 39 7.54 -5.03 -9.67
CA ARG A 39 8.22 -6.13 -8.98
C ARG A 39 8.59 -5.82 -7.52
N GLU A 40 9.13 -4.65 -7.23
CA GLU A 40 9.47 -4.21 -5.88
C GLU A 40 8.23 -3.97 -5.02
N LEU A 41 7.07 -3.69 -5.62
CA LEU A 41 5.87 -3.46 -4.85
C LEU A 41 5.38 -4.74 -4.16
N TYR A 42 5.37 -5.87 -4.85
CA TYR A 42 5.00 -7.16 -4.22
C TYR A 42 5.99 -7.59 -3.15
N ALA A 43 7.29 -7.35 -3.36
CA ALA A 43 8.31 -7.63 -2.36
C ALA A 43 8.09 -6.73 -1.12
N SER A 44 7.79 -5.45 -1.33
CA SER A 44 7.52 -4.49 -0.25
C SER A 44 6.24 -4.80 0.51
N LEU A 45 5.16 -5.21 -0.17
CA LEU A 45 3.94 -5.69 0.48
C LEU A 45 4.22 -6.90 1.38
N ARG A 46 4.98 -7.88 0.87
CA ARG A 46 5.33 -9.08 1.65
C ARG A 46 6.20 -8.75 2.86
N ARG A 47 7.20 -7.88 2.69
CA ARG A 47 8.04 -7.39 3.80
C ARG A 47 7.19 -6.66 4.85
N ALA A 48 6.23 -5.84 4.42
CA ALA A 48 5.33 -5.15 5.32
C ALA A 48 4.43 -6.13 6.10
N ASP A 49 3.87 -7.15 5.44
CA ASP A 49 3.13 -8.21 6.11
C ASP A 49 3.98 -8.99 7.13
N GLU A 50 5.21 -9.35 6.75
CA GLU A 50 6.15 -10.08 7.62
C GLU A 50 6.56 -9.25 8.84
N SER A 51 6.56 -7.93 8.73
CA SER A 51 6.80 -7.01 9.86
C SER A 51 5.62 -6.89 10.83
N GLY A 52 4.49 -7.55 10.54
CA GLY A 52 3.28 -7.52 11.39
C GLY A 52 2.47 -6.22 11.24
N ALA A 53 2.59 -5.54 10.09
CA ALA A 53 1.77 -4.38 9.77
C ALA A 53 0.28 -4.71 9.81
N GLU A 54 -0.52 -3.80 10.33
CA GLU A 54 -1.99 -3.89 10.31
C GLU A 54 -2.56 -3.16 9.10
N VAL A 55 -1.90 -2.07 8.69
CA VAL A 55 -2.27 -1.30 7.50
C VAL A 55 -1.02 -0.99 6.67
N ILE A 56 -1.14 -1.17 5.36
CA ILE A 56 -0.14 -0.76 4.37
C ILE A 56 -0.77 0.35 3.55
N VAL A 57 -0.22 1.55 3.65
CA VAL A 57 -0.63 2.71 2.85
C VAL A 57 0.26 2.75 1.61
N VAL A 58 -0.38 2.75 0.44
CA VAL A 58 0.29 2.77 -0.86
C VAL A 58 -0.18 4.00 -1.63
N PRO A 59 0.72 4.94 -1.99
CA PRO A 59 0.38 6.01 -2.91
C PRO A 59 0.03 5.41 -4.26
N LEU A 60 -0.99 5.96 -4.93
CA LEU A 60 -1.41 5.51 -6.25
C LEU A 60 -0.21 5.59 -7.20
N PRO A 61 0.28 4.47 -7.76
CA PRO A 61 1.35 4.51 -8.73
C PRO A 61 0.83 5.19 -10.01
N ASP A 62 1.72 5.86 -10.74
CA ASP A 62 1.40 6.49 -12.01
C ASP A 62 0.63 5.52 -12.93
N GLU A 63 -0.49 5.96 -13.52
CA GLU A 63 -1.43 5.10 -14.26
C GLU A 63 -0.92 4.70 -15.66
N THR A 64 0.38 4.86 -15.92
CA THR A 64 1.00 4.52 -17.21
C THR A 64 1.69 3.15 -17.16
N GLY A 65 1.48 2.33 -18.20
CA GLY A 65 2.15 1.04 -18.36
C GLY A 65 1.88 0.03 -17.24
N LEU A 66 2.94 -0.46 -16.59
CA LEU A 66 2.90 -1.47 -15.52
C LEU A 66 2.18 -0.99 -14.25
N GLY A 67 2.12 0.32 -14.00
CA GLY A 67 1.45 0.91 -12.83
C GLY A 67 -0.04 0.61 -12.78
N LEU A 68 -0.72 0.59 -13.93
CA LEU A 68 -2.16 0.30 -14.03
C LEU A 68 -2.49 -1.16 -13.66
N ALA A 69 -1.70 -2.12 -14.15
CA ALA A 69 -1.90 -3.55 -13.83
C ALA A 69 -1.63 -3.85 -12.35
N VAL A 70 -0.72 -3.11 -11.75
CA VAL A 70 -0.42 -3.16 -10.32
C VAL A 70 -1.53 -2.52 -9.50
N ALA A 71 -2.02 -1.34 -9.90
CA ALA A 71 -3.16 -0.68 -9.26
C ALA A 71 -4.42 -1.55 -9.28
N ASP A 72 -4.72 -2.24 -10.40
CA ASP A 72 -5.85 -3.18 -10.48
C ASP A 72 -5.70 -4.36 -9.52
N ARG A 73 -4.50 -4.94 -9.40
CA ARG A 73 -4.24 -6.03 -8.44
C ARG A 73 -4.24 -5.55 -6.99
N LEU A 74 -3.74 -4.35 -6.70
CA LEU A 74 -3.82 -3.74 -5.38
C LEU A 74 -5.27 -3.49 -5.00
N ARG A 75 -6.08 -2.93 -5.91
CA ARG A 75 -7.53 -2.72 -5.69
C ARG A 75 -8.23 -4.05 -5.40
N LYS A 76 -7.89 -5.12 -6.13
CA LYS A 76 -8.38 -6.49 -5.84
C LYS A 76 -7.92 -7.03 -4.48
N ALA A 77 -6.70 -6.70 -4.03
CA ALA A 77 -6.20 -7.10 -2.73
C ALA A 77 -6.83 -6.29 -1.59
N ALA A 78 -7.03 -4.99 -1.78
CA ALA A 78 -7.64 -4.06 -0.84
C ALA A 78 -9.15 -4.29 -0.67
N GLY A 79 -9.84 -4.64 -1.76
CA GLY A 79 -11.27 -4.94 -1.78
C GLY A 79 -11.63 -6.33 -1.26
N LYS A 80 -10.64 -7.20 -0.96
CA LYS A 80 -10.90 -8.52 -0.41
C LYS A 80 -11.08 -8.45 1.11
N ARG A 81 -12.16 -7.78 1.53
CA ARG A 81 -12.80 -8.07 2.81
C ARG A 81 -14.10 -8.80 2.52
N ALA A 82 -14.22 -9.99 3.08
CA ALA A 82 -15.54 -10.58 3.34
C ALA A 82 -16.27 -9.71 4.37
#